data_AF-A0A1Y3AQA1-F1
#
_entry.id   AF-A0A1Y3AQA1-F1
#
_cell.length_a   1.000
_cell.length_b   1.000
_cell.length_c   1.000
_cell.angle_alpha   90.00
_cell.angle_beta   90.00
_cell.angle_gamma   90.00
#
_symmetry.space_group_name_H-M   'P 1'
#
loop_
_entity.id
_entity.type
_entity.pdbx_description
1 polymer ?
#
loop_
_entity_poly.entity_id
_entity_poly.type
_entity_poly.pdbx_seq_one_letter_code
_entity_poly.pdbx_strand_id
1 'polypeptide(L)'
;KQEYLLTDVDLDKREPPLRCILKRNPREYARGHMRLYLRFQVEERALEVWGDEERLEEERENRQAKREGRKRKQFDKQLKELRMQARSSLYQKRLHSQTHEHDFGPEESIENPDGDDSDGDYYQQICKICGLKKVFEKL
;
A
#
# COMPACT_ATOMS: atom_id res chain seq x y z
N LYS A 1 -12.97 18.10 16.64
CA LYS A 1 -12.64 16.66 16.82
C LYS A 1 -11.14 16.43 16.74
N GLN A 2 -10.51 16.62 15.58
CA GLN A 2 -9.05 16.41 15.44
C GLN A 2 -8.23 17.36 16.32
N GLU A 3 -8.63 18.63 16.40
CA GLU A 3 -7.95 19.65 17.22
C GLU A 3 -7.96 19.29 18.71
N TYR A 4 -9.13 19.07 19.30
CA TYR A 4 -9.26 18.74 20.73
C TYR A 4 -9.14 17.24 21.07
N LEU A 5 -8.75 16.41 20.09
CA LEU A 5 -8.65 14.95 20.20
C LEU A 5 -9.90 14.23 20.76
N LEU A 6 -11.08 14.86 20.67
CA LEU A 6 -12.36 14.34 21.18
C LEU A 6 -12.97 13.27 20.26
N THR A 7 -13.57 12.25 20.87
CA THR A 7 -14.31 11.17 20.19
C THR A 7 -15.81 11.48 20.08
N ASP A 8 -16.55 10.66 19.34
CA ASP A 8 -18.01 10.82 19.20
C ASP A 8 -18.75 10.63 20.53
N VAL A 9 -18.23 9.75 21.39
CA VAL A 9 -18.76 9.52 22.74
C VAL A 9 -18.63 10.78 23.58
N ASP A 10 -17.51 11.49 23.46
CA ASP A 10 -17.25 12.71 24.22
C ASP A 10 -18.16 13.87 23.80
N LEU A 11 -18.69 13.86 22.57
CA LEU A 11 -19.62 14.89 22.11
C LEU A 11 -21.08 14.53 22.38
N ASP A 12 -21.44 13.26 22.14
CA ASP A 12 -22.85 12.84 22.02
C ASP A 12 -23.38 12.15 23.28
N LYS A 13 -22.52 11.49 24.06
CA LYS A 13 -22.95 10.64 25.17
C LYS A 13 -22.58 11.18 26.54
N ARG A 14 -21.44 11.88 26.67
CA ARG A 14 -21.05 12.51 27.93
C ARG A 14 -22.06 13.59 28.31
N GLU A 15 -22.52 13.55 29.56
CA GLU A 15 -23.49 14.50 30.08
C GLU A 15 -22.82 15.83 30.49
N PRO A 16 -23.38 16.99 30.14
CA PRO A 16 -24.49 17.18 29.20
C PRO A 16 -24.05 16.97 27.74
N PRO A 17 -24.88 16.33 26.88
CA PRO A 17 -24.55 16.21 25.46
C PRO A 17 -24.38 17.57 24.79
N LEU A 18 -23.36 17.70 23.95
CA LEU A 18 -23.09 18.98 23.30
C LEU A 18 -24.13 19.27 22.22
N ARG A 19 -24.72 20.48 22.28
CA ARG A 19 -25.66 20.94 21.27
C ARG A 19 -24.91 21.26 19.98
N CYS A 20 -25.50 20.88 18.85
CA CYS A 20 -24.93 21.18 17.54
C CYS A 20 -26.00 21.64 16.55
N ILE A 21 -25.58 22.44 15.57
CA ILE A 21 -26.41 22.87 14.44
C ILE A 21 -26.10 21.95 13.26
N LEU A 22 -27.15 21.38 12.66
CA LEU A 22 -27.04 20.62 11.42
C LEU A 22 -27.17 21.56 10.22
N LYS A 23 -26.18 21.57 9.34
CA LYS A 23 -26.20 22.37 8.09
C LYS A 23 -25.86 21.47 6.90
N ARG A 24 -26.35 21.79 5.70
CA ARG A 24 -25.91 21.09 4.48
C ARG A 24 -24.42 21.32 4.27
N ASN A 25 -23.70 20.29 3.84
CA ASN A 25 -22.28 20.41 3.56
C ASN A 25 -22.06 21.38 2.37
N PRO A 26 -21.17 22.38 2.46
CA PRO A 26 -20.90 23.32 1.37
C PRO A 26 -20.34 22.66 0.11
N ARG A 27 -19.75 21.48 0.23
CA ARG A 27 -19.27 20.71 -0.92
C ARG A 27 -20.44 19.97 -1.57
N GLU A 28 -20.67 20.23 -2.84
CA GLU A 28 -21.79 19.70 -3.63
C GLU A 28 -21.92 18.17 -3.58
N TYR A 29 -20.80 17.45 -3.69
CA TYR A 29 -20.77 15.98 -3.65
C TYR A 29 -20.69 15.37 -2.25
N ALA A 30 -20.60 16.19 -1.20
CA ALA A 30 -20.48 15.67 0.15
C ALA A 30 -21.84 15.16 0.64
N ARG A 31 -21.86 13.88 1.03
CA ARG A 31 -23.05 13.25 1.58
C ARG A 31 -23.27 13.69 3.04
N GLY A 32 -24.53 13.91 3.40
CA GLY A 32 -24.95 14.19 4.77
C GLY A 32 -24.81 15.65 5.23
N HIS A 33 -25.29 15.91 6.44
CA HIS A 33 -25.23 17.23 7.08
C HIS A 33 -23.94 17.39 7.91
N MET A 34 -23.36 18.58 7.88
CA MET A 34 -22.31 18.98 8.80
C MET A 34 -22.89 19.30 10.18
N ARG A 35 -22.18 18.86 11.22
CA ARG A 35 -22.47 19.17 12.63
C ARG A 35 -21.57 20.31 13.07
N LEU A 36 -22.16 21.45 13.42
CA LEU A 36 -21.44 22.65 13.88
C LEU A 36 -21.63 22.78 15.39
N TYR A 37 -20.53 22.84 16.13
CA TYR A 37 -20.52 22.98 17.59
C TYR A 37 -20.05 24.37 17.98
N LEU A 38 -20.49 24.84 19.14
CA LEU A 38 -19.96 26.06 19.74
C LEU A 38 -18.55 25.79 20.27
N ARG A 39 -17.55 26.56 19.83
CA ARG A 39 -16.14 26.36 20.18
C ARG A 39 -15.90 26.31 21.69
N PHE A 40 -16.47 27.25 22.42
CA PHE A 40 -16.37 27.33 23.88
C PHE A 40 -16.79 26.02 24.59
N GLN A 41 -17.93 25.44 24.19
CA GLN A 41 -18.40 24.16 24.75
C GLN A 41 -17.47 22.98 24.45
N VAL A 42 -16.81 23.02 23.28
CA VAL A 42 -15.86 21.97 22.89
C VAL A 42 -14.56 22.11 23.67
N GLU A 43 -14.13 23.33 23.95
CA GLU A 43 -12.96 23.62 24.79
C GLU A 43 -13.17 23.16 26.23
N GLU A 44 -14.31 23.50 26.84
CA GLU A 44 -14.67 23.00 28.17
C GLU A 44 -14.72 21.47 28.21
N ARG A 45 -15.36 20.85 27.21
CA ARG A 45 -15.39 19.37 27.09
C ARG A 45 -14.00 18.78 26.91
N ALA A 46 -13.08 19.47 26.23
CA ALA A 46 -11.70 19.03 26.09
C ALA A 46 -10.97 19.04 27.43
N LEU A 47 -11.14 20.10 28.21
CA LEU A 47 -10.58 20.20 29.57
C LEU A 47 -11.17 19.13 30.50
N GLU A 48 -12.46 18.81 30.39
CA GLU A 48 -13.08 17.70 31.16
C GLU A 48 -12.49 16.32 30.80
N VAL A 49 -12.12 16.11 29.53
CA VAL A 49 -11.61 14.82 29.05
C VAL A 49 -10.12 14.66 29.33
N TRP A 50 -9.33 15.71 29.12
CA TRP A 50 -7.87 15.67 29.21
C TRP A 50 -7.34 16.18 30.57
N GLY A 51 -8.15 16.93 31.31
CA GLY A 51 -7.82 17.54 32.61
C GLY A 51 -7.24 18.94 32.46
N ASP A 52 -6.20 19.08 31.65
CA ASP A 52 -5.50 20.32 31.38
C ASP A 52 -5.13 20.45 29.88
N GLU A 53 -4.69 21.64 29.49
CA GLU A 53 -4.24 21.91 28.13
C GLU A 53 -2.88 21.27 27.83
N GLU A 54 -2.02 21.11 28.84
CA GLU A 54 -0.70 20.50 28.71
C GLU A 54 -0.80 19.03 28.27
N ARG A 55 -1.66 18.23 28.90
CA ARG A 55 -1.89 16.83 28.49
C ARG A 55 -2.47 16.71 27.09
N LEU A 56 -3.33 17.65 26.70
CA LEU A 56 -3.87 17.66 25.34
C LEU A 56 -2.75 17.88 24.32
N GLU A 57 -1.81 18.79 24.61
CA GLU A 57 -0.66 19.05 23.74
C GLU A 57 0.34 17.88 23.73
N GLU A 58 0.67 17.31 24.89
CA GLU A 58 1.50 16.10 24.98
C GLU A 58 0.91 14.94 24.15
N GLU A 59 -0.41 14.74 24.20
CA GLU A 59 -1.08 13.73 23.39
C GLU A 59 -1.08 14.05 21.89
N ARG A 60 -1.11 15.32 21.50
CA ARG A 60 -0.93 15.73 20.10
C ARG A 60 0.47 15.39 19.61
N GLU A 61 1.50 15.78 20.37
CA GLU A 61 2.90 15.47 20.04
C GLU A 61 3.13 13.96 19.95
N ASN A 62 2.60 13.20 20.91
CA ASN A 62 2.66 11.74 20.91
C ASN A 62 2.01 11.13 19.67
N ARG A 63 0.84 11.62 19.25
CA ARG A 63 0.16 11.16 18.03
C ARG A 63 0.95 11.54 16.77
N GLN A 64 1.55 12.73 16.74
CA GLN A 64 2.40 13.17 15.64
C GLN A 64 3.66 12.31 15.52
N ALA A 65 4.40 12.12 16.61
CA ALA A 65 5.59 11.28 16.65
C ALA A 65 5.28 9.82 16.23
N LYS A 66 4.16 9.26 16.69
CA LYS A 66 3.69 7.93 16.25
C LYS A 66 3.39 7.89 14.75
N ARG A 67 2.79 8.95 14.19
CA ARG A 67 2.47 9.05 12.75
C ARG A 67 3.74 9.12 11.91
N GLU A 68 4.70 9.94 12.33
CA GLU A 68 6.00 10.07 11.67
C GLU A 68 6.80 8.76 11.75
N GLY A 69 6.81 8.12 12.92
CA GLY A 69 7.42 6.81 13.11
C GLY A 69 6.81 5.73 12.21
N ARG A 70 5.47 5.73 12.02
CA ARG A 70 4.79 4.82 11.08
C ARG A 70 5.19 5.08 9.63
N LYS A 71 5.23 6.35 9.20
CA LYS A 71 5.67 6.74 7.85
C LYS A 71 7.11 6.29 7.59
N ARG A 72 8.01 6.52 8.55
CA ARG A 72 9.42 6.09 8.45
C ARG A 72 9.54 4.57 8.31
N LYS A 73 8.86 3.80 9.17
CA LYS A 73 8.84 2.33 9.09
C LYS A 73 8.29 1.82 7.76
N GLN A 74 7.24 2.46 7.24
CA GLN A 74 6.66 2.11 5.94
C GLN A 74 7.66 2.36 4.81
N PHE A 75 8.34 3.50 4.82
CA PHE A 75 9.38 3.84 3.86
C PHE A 75 10.57 2.86 3.91
N ASP A 76 11.05 2.55 5.12
CA ASP A 76 12.15 1.58 5.31
C ASP A 76 11.76 0.18 4.80
N LYS A 77 10.50 -0.23 5.01
CA LYS A 77 9.96 -1.49 4.47
C LYS A 77 9.94 -1.47 2.94
N GLN A 78 9.45 -0.40 2.32
CA GLN A 78 9.42 -0.26 0.86
C GLN A 78 10.83 -0.27 0.27
N LEU A 79 11.80 0.39 0.91
CA LEU A 79 13.21 0.35 0.50
C LEU A 79 13.80 -1.05 0.58
N LYS A 80 13.47 -1.81 1.63
CA LYS A 80 13.93 -3.20 1.78
C LYS A 80 13.36 -4.09 0.67
N GLU A 81 12.07 -3.96 0.38
CA GLU A 81 11.41 -4.69 -0.71
C GLU A 81 12.01 -4.34 -2.08
N LEU A 82 12.22 -3.06 -2.35
CA LEU A 82 12.86 -2.59 -3.58
C LEU A 82 14.28 -3.16 -3.74
N ARG A 83 15.07 -3.16 -2.66
CA ARG A 83 16.42 -3.77 -2.67
C ARG A 83 16.38 -5.27 -2.94
N MET A 84 15.41 -5.99 -2.39
CA MET A 84 15.23 -7.42 -2.64
C MET A 84 14.91 -7.69 -4.12
N GLN A 85 13.97 -6.95 -4.70
CA GLN A 85 13.60 -7.06 -6.13
C GLN A 85 14.77 -6.71 -7.07
N ALA A 86 15.55 -5.68 -6.74
CA ALA A 86 16.74 -5.34 -7.50
C ALA A 86 17.81 -6.45 -7.43
N ARG A 87 18.01 -7.08 -6.26
CA ARG A 87 18.96 -8.19 -6.12
C ARG A 87 18.52 -9.44 -6.89
N SER A 88 17.24 -9.80 -6.83
CA SER A 88 16.73 -10.97 -7.57
C SER A 88 16.85 -10.78 -9.08
N SER A 89 16.55 -9.58 -9.60
CA SER A 89 16.69 -9.29 -11.03
C SER A 89 18.15 -9.31 -11.50
N LEU A 90 19.10 -8.80 -10.69
CA LEU A 90 20.53 -8.91 -10.98
C LEU A 90 21.04 -10.36 -10.93
N TYR A 91 20.56 -11.16 -9.98
CA TYR A 91 20.91 -12.58 -9.89
C TYR A 91 20.40 -13.37 -11.08
N GLN A 92 19.14 -13.15 -11.50
CA GLN A 92 18.58 -13.75 -12.71
C GLN A 92 19.38 -13.33 -13.95
N LYS A 93 19.70 -12.05 -14.10
CA LYS A 93 20.56 -11.60 -15.21
C LYS A 93 21.92 -12.28 -15.21
N ARG A 94 22.57 -12.42 -14.04
CA ARG A 94 23.85 -13.12 -13.92
C ARG A 94 23.75 -14.59 -14.31
N LEU A 95 22.71 -15.30 -13.88
CA LEU A 95 22.49 -16.71 -14.27
C LEU A 95 22.29 -16.87 -15.78
N HIS A 96 21.51 -15.97 -16.40
CA HIS A 96 21.27 -16.01 -17.84
C HIS A 96 22.49 -15.56 -18.66
N SER A 97 23.32 -14.66 -18.11
CA SER A 97 24.53 -14.14 -18.77
C SER A 97 25.79 -14.93 -18.46
N GLN A 98 25.71 -15.96 -17.61
CA GLN A 98 26.89 -16.78 -17.31
C GLN A 98 27.23 -17.61 -18.54
N THR A 99 28.43 -17.41 -19.09
CA THR A 99 28.94 -18.20 -20.21
C THR A 99 29.07 -19.65 -19.75
N HIS A 100 28.18 -20.50 -20.24
CA HIS A 100 28.20 -21.94 -20.04
C HIS A 100 27.73 -22.61 -21.34
N GLU A 101 28.08 -23.88 -21.49
CA GLU A 101 27.55 -24.70 -22.57
C GLU A 101 26.12 -25.15 -22.21
N HIS A 102 25.17 -24.90 -23.12
CA HIS A 102 23.76 -25.19 -22.85
C HIS A 102 23.47 -26.69 -22.91
N ASP A 103 23.15 -27.31 -21.77
CA ASP A 103 22.56 -28.65 -21.71
C ASP A 103 21.03 -28.55 -21.83
N PHE A 104 20.51 -28.84 -23.02
CA PHE A 104 19.07 -28.79 -23.32
C PHE A 104 18.38 -30.10 -22.89
N GLY A 105 17.23 -29.95 -22.21
CA GLY A 105 16.38 -31.07 -21.81
C GLY A 105 15.59 -31.70 -22.96
N PRO A 106 14.64 -32.62 -22.65
CA PRO A 106 13.79 -33.25 -23.66
C PRO A 106 12.99 -32.21 -24.46
N GLU A 107 12.70 -32.56 -25.70
CA GLU A 107 11.93 -31.74 -26.64
C GLU A 107 10.43 -31.87 -26.36
N GLU A 108 9.75 -30.74 -26.29
CA GLU A 108 8.29 -30.67 -26.14
C GLU A 108 7.71 -30.05 -27.42
N SER A 109 6.69 -30.69 -28.01
CA SER A 109 5.94 -30.10 -29.12
C SER A 109 5.10 -28.93 -28.61
N ILE A 110 5.08 -27.86 -29.39
CA ILE A 110 4.32 -26.65 -29.10
C ILE A 110 3.47 -26.27 -30.30
N GLU A 111 2.38 -25.54 -30.04
CA GLU A 111 1.60 -24.90 -31.09
C GLU A 111 2.41 -23.77 -31.74
N ASN A 112 2.07 -23.43 -32.99
CA ASN A 112 2.73 -22.39 -33.78
C ASN A 112 2.89 -21.10 -32.96
N PRO A 113 4.12 -20.66 -32.67
CA PRO A 113 4.36 -19.48 -31.84
C PRO A 113 3.79 -18.19 -32.46
N ASP A 114 3.73 -18.14 -33.79
CA ASP A 114 3.29 -16.99 -34.57
C ASP A 114 1.76 -17.00 -34.82
N GLY A 115 1.07 -18.09 -34.46
CA GLY A 115 -0.39 -18.22 -34.60
C GLY A 115 -0.90 -18.20 -36.04
N ASP A 116 -0.05 -18.55 -37.00
CA ASP A 116 -0.45 -18.73 -38.40
C ASP A 116 -0.98 -20.15 -38.66
N ASP A 117 -1.79 -20.31 -39.71
CA ASP A 117 -2.36 -21.60 -40.15
C ASP A 117 -1.32 -22.46 -40.91
N SER A 118 -0.04 -22.41 -40.52
CA SER A 118 1.03 -23.22 -41.11
C SER A 118 1.07 -24.62 -40.48
N ASP A 119 1.03 -25.70 -41.26
CA ASP A 119 1.14 -27.09 -40.78
C ASP A 119 2.60 -27.46 -40.40
N GLY A 120 3.29 -26.61 -39.64
CA GLY A 120 4.66 -26.83 -39.18
C GLY A 120 4.73 -27.52 -37.81
N ASP A 121 5.61 -28.51 -37.65
CA ASP A 121 5.86 -29.14 -36.35
C ASP A 121 6.88 -28.32 -35.54
N TYR A 122 6.39 -27.48 -34.63
CA TYR A 122 7.23 -26.67 -33.74
C TYR A 122 7.58 -27.40 -32.44
N TYR A 123 8.84 -27.27 -32.02
CA TYR A 123 9.38 -27.86 -30.80
C TYR A 123 10.08 -26.81 -29.94
N GLN A 124 10.03 -27.03 -28.63
CA GLN A 124 10.73 -26.24 -27.62
C GLN A 124 11.70 -27.13 -26.82
N GLN A 125 12.90 -26.62 -26.58
CA GLN A 125 13.85 -27.15 -25.60
C GLN A 125 14.18 -26.10 -24.54
N ILE A 126 14.37 -26.53 -23.29
CA ILE A 126 14.76 -25.67 -22.17
C ILE A 126 16.13 -26.11 -21.64
N CYS A 127 17.08 -25.17 -21.56
CA CYS A 127 18.37 -25.44 -20.92
C CYS A 127 18.19 -25.66 -19.42
N LYS A 128 18.69 -26.77 -18.87
CA LYS A 128 18.51 -27.13 -17.45
C LYS A 128 19.24 -26.21 -16.48
N ILE A 129 20.24 -25.47 -16.95
CA ILE A 129 21.15 -24.68 -16.11
C ILE A 129 20.68 -23.22 -16.03
N CYS A 130 20.37 -22.60 -17.17
CA CYS A 130 19.96 -21.19 -17.21
C CYS A 130 18.49 -20.95 -17.58
N GLY A 131 17.74 -21.99 -17.95
CA GLY A 131 16.34 -21.86 -18.34
C GLY A 131 16.11 -21.20 -19.70
N LEU A 132 17.14 -21.02 -20.53
CA LEU A 132 17.01 -20.49 -21.89
C LEU A 132 16.11 -21.42 -22.71
N LYS A 133 15.06 -20.86 -23.31
CA LYS A 133 14.15 -21.55 -24.21
C LYS A 133 14.65 -21.41 -25.64
N LYS A 134 14.78 -22.52 -26.35
CA LYS A 134 15.09 -22.59 -27.77
C LYS A 134 13.88 -23.19 -28.48
N VAL A 135 13.27 -22.42 -29.38
CA VAL A 135 12.15 -22.85 -30.22
C VAL A 135 12.67 -23.06 -31.64
N PHE A 136 12.27 -24.15 -32.28
CA PHE A 136 12.65 -24.48 -33.65
C PHE A 136 11.59 -25.35 -34.32
N GLU A 137 11.54 -25.27 -35.64
CA GLU A 137 10.67 -26.07 -36.50
C GLU A 137 11.45 -27.30 -37.00
N LYS A 138 10.82 -28.47 -37.08
CA LYS A 138 11.39 -29.64 -37.75
C LYS A 138 10.71 -29.85 -39.10
N LEU A 139 11.52 -29.91 -40.15
CA LEU A 139 11.14 -30.25 -41.54
C LEU A 139 11.11 -31.76 -41.78
#